data_AF-A0A945WZ98-F1
#
_entry.id   AF-A0A945WZ98-F1
#
_cell.length_a   1.000
_cell.length_b   1.000
_cell.length_c   1.000
_cell.angle_alpha   90.00
_cell.angle_beta   90.00
_cell.angle_gamma   90.00
#
_symmetry.space_group_name_H-M   'P 1'
#
loop_
_entity.id
_entity.type
_entity.pdbx_description
1 polymer ?
#
loop_
_entity_poly.entity_id
_entity_poly.type
_entity_poly.pdbx_seq_one_letter_code
_entity_poly.pdbx_strand_id
1 'polypeptide(L)'
;MAQVTKEAGIQLVLVRCKNRKYAETPDHEPESMKRYTQDLARYLQERRVHFLDYVHVPDIKPGHFAGGDHLNEDGRQAWTDLMIEDLTALLAGQRAPRELTNFATSRPAE
;
A
#
# COMPACT_ATOMS: atom_id res chain seq x y z
N MET A 1 13.39 -9.03 2.89
CA MET A 1 13.06 -7.74 3.53
C MET A 1 12.41 -7.93 4.88
N ALA A 2 11.21 -8.52 5.00
CA ALA A 2 10.49 -8.64 6.28
C ALA A 2 11.32 -9.21 7.45
N GLN A 3 12.07 -10.29 7.21
CA GLN A 3 12.95 -10.88 8.23
C GLN A 3 14.10 -9.93 8.62
N VAL A 4 14.82 -9.40 7.62
CA VAL A 4 15.96 -8.49 7.83
C VAL A 4 15.55 -7.22 8.57
N THR A 5 14.41 -6.63 8.23
CA THR A 5 13.92 -5.42 8.92
C THR A 5 13.51 -5.72 10.35
N LYS A 6 12.89 -6.88 10.61
CA LYS A 6 12.56 -7.34 11.95
C LYS A 6 13.81 -7.50 12.81
N GLU A 7 14.84 -8.17 12.29
CA GLU A 7 16.12 -8.37 12.98
C GLU A 7 16.85 -7.04 13.26
N ALA A 8 16.71 -6.06 12.37
CA ALA A 8 17.28 -4.73 12.53
C ALA A 8 16.44 -3.78 13.40
N GLY A 9 15.28 -4.21 13.92
CA GLY A 9 14.38 -3.33 14.68
C GLY A 9 13.73 -2.22 13.84
N ILE A 10 13.66 -2.41 12.51
CA ILE A 10 13.06 -1.46 11.57
C ILE A 10 11.60 -1.85 11.31
N GLN A 11 10.68 -0.92 11.55
CA GLN A 11 9.29 -1.11 11.13
C GLN A 11 9.19 -1.02 9.61
N LEU A 12 8.87 -2.15 8.98
CA LEU A 12 8.60 -2.19 7.55
C LEU A 12 7.14 -1.84 7.28
N VAL A 13 6.94 -0.96 6.30
CA VAL A 13 5.64 -0.69 5.66
C VAL A 13 5.83 -1.00 4.18
N LEU A 14 5.05 -1.93 3.65
CA LEU A 14 5.04 -2.22 2.22
C LEU A 14 3.93 -1.42 1.55
N VAL A 15 4.20 -0.88 0.37
CA VAL A 15 3.26 -0.04 -0.38
C VAL A 15 3.10 -0.57 -1.80
N ARG A 16 1.84 -0.70 -2.24
CA ARG A 16 1.48 -0.98 -3.64
C ARG A 16 0.96 0.30 -4.29
N CYS A 17 1.72 0.84 -5.24
CA CYS A 17 1.36 2.08 -5.93
C CYS A 17 0.45 1.83 -7.13
N LYS A 18 -0.45 2.78 -7.42
CA LYS A 18 -1.20 2.80 -8.68
C LYS A 18 -0.25 3.04 -9.86
N ASN A 19 -0.36 2.22 -10.90
CA ASN A 19 0.31 2.45 -12.17
C ASN A 19 -0.62 3.22 -13.14
N ARG A 20 -0.07 3.71 -14.25
CA ARG A 20 -0.82 4.55 -15.19
C ARG A 20 -2.02 3.81 -15.80
N LYS A 21 -1.84 2.52 -16.10
CA LYS A 21 -2.90 1.67 -16.66
C LYS A 21 -4.13 1.58 -15.73
N TYR A 22 -3.94 1.46 -14.42
CA TYR A 22 -5.05 1.48 -13.45
C TYR A 22 -5.66 2.86 -13.27
N ALA A 23 -4.93 3.94 -13.59
CA ALA A 23 -5.51 5.27 -13.64
C ALA A 23 -6.39 5.48 -14.88
N GLU A 24 -6.00 4.91 -16.01
CA GLU A 24 -6.72 5.02 -17.29
C GLU A 24 -7.90 4.04 -17.38
N THR A 25 -7.73 2.83 -16.83
CA THR A 25 -8.73 1.75 -16.85
C THR A 25 -8.88 1.14 -15.44
N PRO A 26 -9.66 1.79 -14.55
CA PRO A 26 -9.78 1.37 -13.15
C PRO A 26 -10.41 -0.01 -12.95
N ASP A 27 -11.28 -0.45 -13.87
CA ASP A 27 -12.04 -1.71 -13.72
C ASP A 27 -11.27 -2.99 -14.14
N HIS A 28 -9.98 -2.88 -14.44
CA HIS A 28 -9.25 -3.95 -15.13
C HIS A 28 -8.12 -4.59 -14.31
N GLU A 29 -8.42 -5.00 -13.08
CA GLU A 29 -7.52 -5.85 -12.29
C GLU A 29 -7.77 -7.34 -12.56
N PRO A 30 -6.79 -8.09 -13.12
CA PRO A 30 -6.92 -9.52 -13.33
C PRO A 30 -7.15 -10.28 -12.02
N GLU A 31 -7.95 -11.34 -12.05
CA GLU A 31 -8.24 -12.13 -10.85
C GLU A 31 -6.98 -12.76 -10.23
N SER A 32 -5.97 -13.07 -11.05
CA SER A 32 -4.65 -13.51 -10.55
C SER A 32 -3.96 -12.44 -9.69
N MET A 33 -4.09 -11.16 -10.05
CA MET A 33 -3.52 -10.06 -9.28
C MET A 33 -4.26 -9.83 -7.96
N LYS A 34 -5.59 -9.97 -7.96
CA LYS A 34 -6.38 -9.92 -6.71
C LYS A 34 -5.95 -11.02 -5.74
N ARG A 35 -5.85 -12.27 -6.23
CA ARG A 35 -5.37 -13.41 -5.43
C ARG A 35 -3.97 -13.17 -4.89
N TYR A 36 -3.04 -12.75 -5.74
CA TYR A 36 -1.67 -12.42 -5.32
C TYR A 36 -1.65 -11.37 -4.21
N THR A 37 -2.46 -10.31 -4.35
CA THR A 37 -2.52 -9.22 -3.36
C THR A 37 -3.10 -9.69 -2.03
N GLN A 38 -4.12 -10.55 -2.05
CA GLN A 38 -4.69 -11.17 -0.85
C GLN A 38 -3.69 -12.10 -0.14
N ASP A 39 -2.99 -12.95 -0.90
CA ASP A 39 -1.98 -13.85 -0.34
C ASP A 39 -0.79 -13.08 0.23
N LEU A 40 -0.36 -12.01 -0.46
CA LEU A 40 0.67 -11.09 0.03
C LEU A 40 0.23 -10.38 1.32
N ALA A 41 -1.01 -9.87 1.39
CA ALA A 41 -1.54 -9.25 2.59
C ALA A 41 -1.55 -10.22 3.78
N ARG A 42 -1.94 -11.48 3.57
CA ARG A 42 -1.89 -12.54 4.59
C ARG A 42 -0.46 -12.80 5.07
N TYR A 43 0.47 -12.97 4.12
CA TYR A 43 1.89 -13.20 4.41
C TYR A 43 2.50 -12.07 5.26
N LEU A 44 2.16 -10.81 4.94
CA LEU A 44 2.64 -9.63 5.66
C LEU A 44 1.97 -9.49 7.04
N GLN A 45 0.68 -9.82 7.13
CA GLN A 45 -0.06 -9.78 8.40
C GLN A 45 0.56 -10.72 9.45
N GLU A 46 0.85 -11.97 9.07
CA GLU A 46 1.53 -12.95 9.94
C GLU A 46 2.87 -12.45 10.46
N ARG A 47 3.52 -11.54 9.73
CA ARG A 47 4.83 -10.97 10.04
C ARG A 47 4.77 -9.59 10.67
N ARG A 48 3.57 -9.09 10.97
CA ARG A 48 3.33 -7.74 11.51
C ARG A 48 3.93 -6.62 10.65
N VAL A 49 3.85 -6.78 9.33
CA VAL A 49 4.26 -5.77 8.35
C VAL A 49 3.01 -5.09 7.82
N HIS A 50 2.94 -3.75 7.92
CA HIS A 50 1.83 -2.99 7.35
C HIS A 50 1.86 -3.09 5.82
N PHE A 51 0.69 -3.28 5.21
CA PHE A 51 0.56 -3.26 3.74
C PHE A 51 -0.45 -2.22 3.30
N LEU A 52 0.01 -1.16 2.63
CA LEU A 52 -0.82 -0.09 2.11
C LEU A 52 -1.06 -0.30 0.61
N ASP A 53 -2.32 -0.28 0.17
CA ASP A 53 -2.68 -0.45 -1.25
C ASP A 53 -3.37 0.80 -1.80
N TYR A 54 -2.70 1.42 -2.77
CA TYR A 54 -3.17 2.63 -3.44
C TYR A 54 -3.67 2.38 -4.86
N VAL A 55 -3.70 1.14 -5.34
CA VAL A 55 -3.97 0.83 -6.76
C VAL A 55 -5.30 1.39 -7.24
N HIS A 56 -6.29 1.48 -6.36
CA HIS A 56 -7.65 1.90 -6.71
C HIS A 56 -8.04 3.28 -6.16
N VAL A 57 -7.10 4.09 -5.65
CA VAL A 57 -7.42 5.41 -5.06
C VAL A 57 -7.88 6.40 -6.13
N PRO A 58 -9.03 7.06 -6.00
CA PRO A 58 -9.55 7.96 -7.05
C PRO A 58 -8.69 9.22 -7.25
N ASP A 59 -7.90 9.60 -6.24
CA ASP A 59 -7.09 10.81 -6.19
C ASP A 59 -5.92 10.81 -7.18
N ILE A 60 -5.39 9.62 -7.53
CA ILE A 60 -4.32 9.48 -8.53
C ILE A 60 -4.93 9.22 -9.91
N LYS A 61 -4.85 10.23 -10.78
CA LYS A 61 -5.50 10.31 -12.10
C LYS A 61 -4.49 10.13 -13.24
N PRO A 62 -4.94 9.82 -14.48
CA PRO A 62 -4.04 9.70 -15.63
C PRO A 62 -3.10 10.90 -15.84
N GLY A 63 -3.61 12.12 -15.62
CA GLY A 63 -2.83 13.36 -15.75
C GLY A 63 -1.73 13.54 -14.70
N HIS A 64 -1.66 12.68 -13.68
CA HIS A 64 -0.61 12.69 -12.64
C HIS A 64 0.63 11.87 -13.04
N PHE A 65 0.60 11.19 -14.18
CA PHE A 65 1.73 10.41 -14.68
C PHE A 65 2.52 11.19 -15.74
N ALA A 66 3.83 11.06 -15.69
CA ALA A 66 4.74 11.49 -16.74
C ALA A 66 4.71 10.48 -17.92
N GLY A 67 5.77 10.43 -18.73
CA GLY A 67 5.95 9.35 -19.70
C GLY A 67 6.12 8.00 -18.98
N GLY A 68 5.09 7.14 -19.02
CA GLY A 68 5.09 5.83 -18.37
C GLY A 68 4.37 5.79 -17.02
N ASP A 69 4.86 4.95 -16.10
CA ASP A 69 4.24 4.70 -14.78
C ASP A 69 4.78 5.61 -13.66
N HIS A 70 5.68 6.54 -13.97
CA HIS A 70 6.21 7.49 -13.00
C HIS A 70 5.30 8.70 -12.85
N LEU A 71 5.15 9.19 -11.62
CA LEU A 71 4.37 10.40 -11.33
C LEU A 71 5.12 11.67 -11.76
N ASN A 72 4.38 12.64 -12.29
CA ASN A 72 4.84 14.02 -12.47
C ASN A 72 4.78 14.79 -11.14
N GLU A 73 5.05 16.10 -11.15
CA GLU A 73 5.06 16.91 -9.92
C GLU A 73 3.70 16.90 -9.21
N ASP A 74 2.62 17.20 -9.93
CA ASP A 74 1.26 17.20 -9.36
C ASP A 74 0.89 15.83 -8.80
N GLY A 75 1.28 14.76 -9.51
CA GLY A 75 1.11 13.39 -9.07
C GLY A 75 1.88 13.06 -7.80
N ARG A 76 3.12 13.53 -7.68
CA ARG A 76 3.93 13.35 -6.46
C ARG A 76 3.30 14.09 -5.28
N GLN A 77 2.76 15.28 -5.49
CA GLN A 77 2.07 16.01 -4.43
C GLN A 77 0.83 15.23 -3.96
N ALA A 78 -0.05 14.83 -4.89
CA ALA A 78 -1.23 14.03 -4.56
C ALA A 78 -0.88 12.71 -3.86
N TRP A 79 0.17 12.03 -4.30
CA TRP A 79 0.67 10.82 -3.66
C TRP A 79 1.17 11.08 -2.23
N THR A 80 1.93 12.15 -2.03
CA THR A 80 2.48 12.54 -0.74
C THR A 80 1.37 12.80 0.27
N ASP A 81 0.31 13.51 -0.14
CA ASP A 81 -0.82 13.82 0.75
C ASP A 81 -1.53 12.54 1.24
N LEU A 82 -1.76 11.58 0.33
CA LEU A 82 -2.34 10.28 0.69
C LEU A 82 -1.42 9.49 1.64
N MET A 83 -0.11 9.49 1.35
CA MET A 83 0.86 8.78 2.17
C MET A 83 0.99 9.40 3.57
N ILE A 84 0.93 10.73 3.69
CA ILE A 84 0.96 11.44 4.97
C ILE A 84 -0.23 11.03 5.84
N GLU A 85 -1.43 10.96 5.25
CA GLU A 85 -2.64 10.52 5.95
C GLU A 85 -2.44 9.11 6.56
N ASP A 86 -2.03 8.15 5.74
CA ASP A 86 -1.85 6.77 6.18
C ASP A 86 -0.70 6.62 7.19
N LEU A 87 0.46 7.24 6.94
CA LEU A 87 1.59 7.17 7.87
C LEU A 87 1.29 7.84 9.21
N THR A 88 0.55 8.94 9.23
CA THR A 88 0.13 9.60 10.46
C THR A 88 -0.73 8.67 11.32
N ALA A 89 -1.68 7.97 10.69
CA ALA A 89 -2.49 6.96 11.38
C ALA A 89 -1.63 5.84 11.96
N LEU A 90 -0.70 5.27 11.18
CA LEU A 90 0.18 4.21 11.65
C LEU A 90 1.07 4.66 12.82
N LEU A 91 1.65 5.86 12.75
CA LEU A 91 2.47 6.43 13.82
C LEU A 91 1.67 6.71 15.09
N ALA A 92 0.38 6.99 14.96
CA ALA A 92 -0.57 7.11 16.08
C ALA A 92 -1.03 5.75 16.63
N GLY A 93 -0.55 4.62 16.09
CA GLY A 93 -0.97 3.27 16.47
C GLY A 93 -2.36 2.90 15.96
N GLN A 94 -2.86 3.61 14.95
CA GLN A 94 -4.17 3.40 14.33
C GLN A 94 -4.00 2.64 13.02
N ARG A 95 -5.06 1.95 12.59
CA ARG A 95 -5.11 1.33 11.27
C ARG A 95 -5.22 2.43 10.21
N ALA A 96 -4.36 2.38 9.20
CA ALA A 96 -4.40 3.36 8.12
C ALA A 96 -5.60 3.13 7.19
N PRO A 97 -6.20 4.20 6.63
CA PRO A 97 -7.33 4.11 5.68
C PRO A 97 -7.13 3.09 4.56
N ARG A 98 -5.91 3.02 4.00
CA ARG A 98 -5.58 2.17 2.84
C ARG A 98 -4.84 0.89 3.21
N GLU A 99 -4.88 0.50 4.48
CA GLU A 99 -4.20 -0.69 4.97
C GLU A 99 -4.96 -1.99 4.66
N LEU A 100 -4.32 -2.96 4.01
CA LEU A 100 -4.89 -4.28 3.77
C LEU A 100 -4.64 -5.27 4.92
N THR A 101 -3.67 -4.99 5.77
CA THR A 101 -3.41 -5.77 7.00
C THR A 101 -4.32 -5.34 8.15
N ASN A 102 -4.67 -6.28 9.03
CA ASN A 102 -5.44 -6.00 10.24
C ASN A 102 -4.87 -6.76 11.45
N PHE A 103 -4.17 -6.03 12.31
CA PHE A 103 -3.53 -6.59 13.50
C PHE A 103 -4.46 -6.72 14.72
N ALA A 104 -5.63 -6.08 14.70
CA ALA A 104 -6.62 -6.24 15.78
C ALA A 104 -7.18 -7.68 15.81
N THR A 105 -7.11 -8.40 14.70
CA THR A 105 -7.60 -9.78 14.56
C THR A 105 -6.53 -10.87 14.73
N SER A 106 -5.25 -10.51 14.82
CA SER A 106 -4.17 -11.50 14.95
C SER A 106 -3.92 -11.84 16.41
N ARG A 107 -4.19 -13.10 16.82
CA ARG A 107 -3.62 -13.64 18.07
C ARG A 107 -2.10 -13.49 18.02
N PRO A 108 -1.43 -13.21 19.15
CA PRO A 108 0.02 -13.29 19.19
C PRO A 108 0.45 -14.69 18.77
N ALA A 109 1.41 -14.77 17.85
CA ALA A 109 2.10 -16.02 17.58
C ALA A 109 2.84 -16.43 18.86
N GLU A 110 2.56 -17.64 19.33
CA GLU A 110 3.26 -18.32 20.44
C GLU A 110 4.72 -18.64 20.08
#